data_AF-A0A7S3CRX1-F1
#
_entry.id   AF-A0A7S3CRX1-F1
#
_cell.length_a   1.000
_cell.length_b   1.000
_cell.length_c   1.000
_cell.angle_alpha   90.00
_cell.angle_beta   90.00
_cell.angle_gamma   90.00
#
_symmetry.space_group_name_H-M   'P 1'
#
loop_
_entity.id
_entity.type
_entity.pdbx_description
1 polymer ?
#
loop_
_entity_poly.entity_id
_entity_poly.type
_entity_poly.pdbx_seq_one_letter_code
_entity_poly.pdbx_strand_id
1 'polypeptide(L)'
;MHKIPRELKWMDVKYGKLMQPYECTVKFLNIEGNNFGQWKEGSVNQLHYGFCKKNDVKGECVWEREPLRTFVIQDPSKYRGQLGAQKSTFWHNTDRVFVVNGNCTKADGNFVGAFYFRRLGESGITVGSFPQNEMEIHQMRDAGVTAVLDIQTGTDYRQRGYVMERMLRFYKSVGINLVLNFPVSDVREEEYIDQLFQACMHLHDMIDVKGHHVYLHCSTGVSRAPTLALVYLALFLKHKHWNNLGELQRYIRHIYYPSMANLKIAQMVIDKHRDFQSRQKLNYVDEEERRKKAQ
;
A
#
# COMPACT_ATOMS: atom_id res chain seq x y z
N MET A 1 12.51 -20.10 13.77
CA MET A 1 11.51 -19.02 13.98
C MET A 1 10.69 -19.35 15.20
N HIS A 2 10.35 -18.36 16.02
CA HIS A 2 9.45 -18.53 17.17
C HIS A 2 8.46 -17.37 17.24
N LYS A 3 7.26 -17.61 17.79
CA LYS A 3 6.28 -16.54 18.04
C LYS A 3 6.83 -15.60 19.10
N ILE A 4 6.67 -14.30 18.88
CA ILE A 4 7.09 -13.31 19.88
C ILE A 4 5.99 -13.23 20.96
N PRO A 5 6.33 -13.37 22.26
CA PRO A 5 5.34 -13.34 23.35
C PRO A 5 4.84 -11.92 23.68
N ARG A 6 5.50 -10.87 23.19
CA ARG A 6 5.11 -9.47 23.38
C ARG A 6 4.28 -8.91 22.22
N GLU A 7 3.29 -8.09 22.56
CA GLU A 7 2.51 -7.31 21.59
C GLU A 7 3.32 -6.10 21.08
N LEU A 8 3.24 -5.82 19.78
CA LEU A 8 3.85 -4.63 19.17
C LEU A 8 2.77 -3.59 18.89
N LYS A 9 2.47 -2.71 19.84
CA LYS A 9 1.37 -1.71 19.77
C LYS A 9 1.33 -0.87 18.47
N TRP A 10 2.50 -0.58 17.88
CA TRP A 10 2.57 0.17 16.62
C TRP A 10 1.98 -0.61 15.43
N MET A 11 1.95 -1.95 15.49
CA MET A 11 1.32 -2.79 14.47
C MET A 11 -0.20 -2.60 14.47
N ASP A 12 -0.84 -2.35 15.61
CA ASP A 12 -2.29 -2.13 15.66
C ASP A 12 -2.70 -0.86 14.89
N VAL A 13 -1.85 0.18 14.97
CA VAL A 13 -2.08 1.45 14.26
C VAL A 13 -2.03 1.25 12.75
N LYS A 14 -1.11 0.41 12.27
CA LYS A 14 -0.88 0.21 10.84
C LYS A 14 -1.71 -0.93 10.22
N TYR A 15 -1.90 -2.03 10.96
CA TYR A 15 -2.43 -3.30 10.47
C TYR A 15 -3.69 -3.77 11.20
N GLY A 16 -4.09 -3.11 12.29
CA GLY A 16 -5.25 -3.50 13.12
C GLY A 16 -4.90 -4.48 14.25
N LYS A 17 -5.86 -4.68 15.16
CA LYS A 17 -5.72 -5.52 16.36
C LYS A 17 -5.52 -7.01 16.01
N LEU A 18 -4.86 -7.77 16.91
CA LEU A 18 -4.65 -9.24 16.87
C LEU A 18 -3.52 -9.75 15.96
N MET A 19 -2.64 -8.87 15.46
CA MET A 19 -1.47 -9.29 14.69
C MET A 19 -0.33 -9.74 15.62
N GLN A 20 0.07 -11.01 15.55
CA GLN A 20 1.23 -11.54 16.28
C GLN A 20 2.45 -11.74 15.36
N PRO A 21 3.58 -11.06 15.63
CA PRO A 21 4.79 -11.22 14.84
C PRO A 21 5.55 -12.51 15.17
N TYR A 22 6.25 -13.03 14.17
CA TYR A 22 7.27 -14.08 14.34
C TYR A 22 8.66 -13.45 14.30
N GLU A 23 9.60 -14.01 15.05
CA GLU A 23 11.00 -13.60 15.04
C GLU A 23 11.88 -14.65 14.34
N CYS A 24 12.81 -14.14 13.54
CA CYS A 24 13.92 -14.89 12.98
C CYS A 24 15.21 -14.10 13.22
N THR A 25 16.24 -14.77 13.73
CA THR A 25 17.56 -14.17 13.93
C THR A 25 18.51 -14.71 12.88
N VAL A 26 18.99 -13.82 12.02
CA VAL A 26 20.07 -14.11 11.08
C VAL A 26 21.36 -13.56 11.67
N LYS A 27 22.38 -14.41 11.79
CA LYS A 27 23.72 -14.01 12.24
C LYS A 27 24.64 -13.93 11.03
N PHE A 28 25.30 -12.79 10.88
CA PHE A 28 26.36 -12.63 9.91
C PHE A 28 27.68 -12.89 10.61
N LEU A 29 28.59 -13.61 9.94
CA LEU A 29 29.97 -13.63 10.38
C LEU A 29 30.55 -12.23 10.15
N ASN A 30 31.29 -11.72 11.13
CA ASN A 30 32.06 -10.50 10.94
C ASN A 30 33.31 -10.85 10.11
N ILE A 31 33.13 -11.11 8.82
CA ILE A 31 34.19 -11.59 7.92
C ILE A 31 34.83 -10.50 7.07
N GLU A 32 34.40 -9.24 7.18
CA GLU A 32 34.63 -8.27 6.10
C GLU A 32 34.87 -6.82 6.57
N GLY A 33 35.63 -6.63 7.64
CA GLY A 33 36.16 -5.32 8.02
C GLY A 33 37.68 -5.29 7.89
N ASN A 34 38.24 -4.34 7.13
CA ASN A 34 39.65 -3.98 7.35
C ASN A 34 39.79 -3.29 8.73
N ASN A 35 41.02 -3.02 9.18
CA ASN A 35 41.25 -2.33 10.47
C ASN A 35 40.61 -0.93 10.55
N PHE A 36 40.04 -0.42 9.45
CA PHE A 36 39.35 0.87 9.34
C PHE A 36 37.82 0.74 9.33
N GLY A 37 37.27 -0.48 9.50
CA GLY A 37 35.83 -0.71 9.56
C GLY A 37 35.10 -0.55 8.22
N GLN A 38 35.81 -0.71 7.10
CA GLN A 38 35.24 -0.70 5.75
C GLN A 38 34.91 -2.11 5.28
N TRP A 39 33.81 -2.24 4.53
CA TRP A 39 33.51 -3.47 3.81
C TRP A 39 34.65 -3.84 2.86
N LYS A 40 34.93 -5.14 2.72
CA LYS A 40 35.86 -5.63 1.71
C LYS A 40 35.26 -5.41 0.31
N GLU A 41 36.10 -5.20 -0.69
CA GLU A 41 35.64 -5.19 -2.08
C GLU A 41 34.99 -6.54 -2.42
N GLY A 42 33.78 -6.51 -2.99
CA GLY A 42 32.99 -7.71 -3.30
C GLY A 42 32.10 -8.23 -2.16
N SER A 43 32.10 -7.59 -0.99
CA SER A 43 31.21 -7.92 0.13
C SER A 43 29.73 -7.91 -0.26
N VAL A 44 29.00 -8.98 0.10
CA VAL A 44 27.55 -9.02 0.00
C VAL A 44 26.94 -8.48 1.29
N ASN A 45 26.66 -7.18 1.30
CA ASN A 45 26.08 -6.46 2.43
C ASN A 45 24.54 -6.38 2.36
N GLN A 46 23.90 -7.30 1.65
CA GLN A 46 22.44 -7.32 1.49
C GLN A 46 21.86 -8.70 1.76
N LEU A 47 20.65 -8.73 2.33
CA LEU A 47 19.86 -9.93 2.55
C LEU A 47 18.56 -9.81 1.76
N HIS A 48 18.23 -10.86 1.01
CA HIS A 48 16.91 -11.04 0.43
C HIS A 48 16.03 -11.85 1.37
N TYR A 49 14.82 -11.39 1.63
CA TYR A 49 13.88 -12.09 2.49
C TYR A 49 12.44 -11.89 2.04
N GLY A 50 11.60 -12.87 2.37
CA GLY A 50 10.16 -12.83 2.13
C GLY A 50 9.41 -13.46 3.28
N PHE A 51 8.10 -13.22 3.32
CA PHE A 51 7.21 -13.81 4.32
C PHE A 51 6.47 -15.02 3.75
N CYS A 52 6.02 -15.93 4.62
CA CYS A 52 5.03 -16.94 4.27
C CYS A 52 3.85 -16.88 5.23
N LYS A 53 2.65 -17.20 4.73
CA LYS A 53 1.45 -17.45 5.54
C LYS A 53 1.22 -18.94 5.61
N LYS A 54 1.37 -19.50 6.81
CA LYS A 54 1.11 -20.92 7.07
C LYS A 54 -0.27 -21.11 7.69
N ASN A 55 -1.05 -22.02 7.12
CA ASN A 55 -2.27 -22.53 7.71
C ASN A 55 -1.96 -23.90 8.33
N ASP A 56 -1.77 -23.95 9.65
CA ASP A 56 -1.41 -25.19 10.35
C ASP A 56 -2.52 -26.25 10.30
N VAL A 57 -3.79 -25.84 10.16
CA VAL A 57 -4.93 -26.77 10.07
C VAL A 57 -4.94 -27.48 8.72
N LYS A 58 -4.68 -26.76 7.63
CA LYS A 58 -4.67 -27.31 6.27
C LYS A 58 -3.30 -27.81 5.81
N GLY A 59 -2.23 -27.51 6.57
CA GLY A 59 -0.85 -27.77 6.15
C GLY A 59 -0.37 -26.90 4.97
N GLU A 60 -1.12 -25.86 4.61
CA GLU A 60 -0.81 -24.99 3.47
C GLU A 60 0.20 -23.90 3.86
N CYS A 61 1.11 -23.56 2.96
CA CYS A 61 2.05 -22.46 3.13
C CYS A 61 2.10 -21.62 1.85
N VAL A 62 1.64 -20.37 1.93
CA VAL A 62 1.67 -19.43 0.81
C VAL A 62 2.83 -18.47 1.00
N TRP A 63 3.78 -18.50 0.08
CA TRP A 63 4.92 -17.59 0.08
C TRP A 63 4.56 -16.24 -0.53
N GLU A 64 5.24 -15.21 -0.05
CA GLU A 64 5.21 -13.88 -0.66
C GLU A 64 5.80 -13.97 -2.07
N ARG A 65 5.20 -13.25 -3.01
CA ARG A 65 5.64 -13.27 -4.41
C ARG A 65 6.95 -12.51 -4.62
N GLU A 66 7.71 -12.92 -5.62
CA GLU A 66 8.93 -12.25 -6.09
C GLU A 66 8.66 -10.84 -6.65
N PRO A 67 9.62 -9.90 -6.66
CA PRO A 67 10.94 -10.05 -6.08
C PRO A 67 10.89 -10.00 -4.54
N LEU A 68 11.73 -10.81 -3.91
CA LEU A 68 11.95 -10.75 -2.47
C LEU A 68 12.42 -9.35 -2.05
N ARG A 69 12.14 -9.02 -0.79
CA ARG A 69 12.55 -7.75 -0.20
C ARG A 69 14.04 -7.75 -0.01
N THR A 70 14.65 -6.58 -0.12
CA THR A 70 16.08 -6.41 0.10
C THR A 70 16.31 -5.59 1.37
N PHE A 71 17.18 -6.09 2.23
CA PHE A 71 17.67 -5.41 3.43
C PHE A 71 19.15 -5.14 3.25
N VAL A 72 19.56 -3.87 3.26
CA VAL A 72 20.94 -3.46 2.97
C VAL A 72 21.60 -2.97 4.26
N ILE A 73 22.73 -3.58 4.60
CA ILE A 73 23.61 -3.13 5.67
C ILE A 73 24.60 -2.12 5.07
N GLN A 74 24.49 -0.87 5.47
CA GLN A 74 25.36 0.19 4.97
C GLN A 74 26.78 0.06 5.51
N ASP A 75 27.71 0.67 4.78
CA ASP A 75 29.11 0.77 5.17
C ASP A 75 29.27 1.49 6.51
N PRO A 76 29.79 0.82 7.56
CA PRO A 76 30.03 1.45 8.85
C PRO A 76 30.90 2.71 8.76
N SER A 77 31.86 2.77 7.83
CA SER A 77 32.72 3.94 7.65
C SER A 77 31.96 5.19 7.18
N LYS A 78 30.76 5.02 6.59
CA LYS A 78 29.86 6.11 6.18
C LYS A 78 28.93 6.55 7.30
N TYR A 79 28.96 5.88 8.46
CA TYR A 79 28.12 6.21 9.59
C TYR A 79 28.57 7.54 10.23
N ARG A 80 27.68 8.53 10.27
CA ARG A 80 27.95 9.86 10.86
C ARG A 80 27.27 10.07 12.22
N GLY A 81 26.82 9.00 12.87
CA GLY A 81 26.27 9.09 14.25
C GLY A 81 24.85 9.65 14.38
N GLN A 82 24.07 9.75 13.29
CA GLN A 82 22.84 10.57 13.27
C GLN A 82 21.51 9.85 13.01
N LEU A 83 21.42 8.51 13.04
CA LEU A 83 20.15 7.85 12.68
C LEU A 83 19.65 6.88 13.76
N GLY A 84 18.38 7.07 14.11
CA GLY A 84 17.68 6.47 15.26
C GLY A 84 17.32 7.58 16.25
N ALA A 85 16.04 7.75 16.57
CA ALA A 85 15.67 8.55 17.73
C ALA A 85 16.48 8.03 18.94
N GLN A 86 17.15 8.96 19.63
CA GLN A 86 18.07 8.72 20.76
C GLN A 86 17.80 7.38 21.48
N LYS A 87 18.75 6.43 21.40
CA LYS A 87 18.78 5.16 22.15
C LYS A 87 17.75 4.08 21.76
N SER A 88 17.04 4.20 20.63
CA SER A 88 16.16 3.12 20.15
C SER A 88 16.95 2.04 19.39
N THR A 89 16.79 0.76 19.77
CA THR A 89 17.28 -0.41 19.01
C THR A 89 16.36 -0.80 17.84
N PHE A 90 15.22 -0.09 17.68
CA PHE A 90 14.23 -0.36 16.66
C PHE A 90 14.38 0.58 15.46
N TRP A 91 14.64 -0.02 14.31
CA TRP A 91 14.70 0.65 13.02
C TRP A 91 13.36 0.49 12.30
N HIS A 92 12.46 1.46 12.48
CA HIS A 92 11.15 1.42 11.83
C HIS A 92 11.28 1.60 10.32
N ASN A 93 10.89 0.58 9.55
CA ASN A 93 10.61 0.65 8.11
C ASN A 93 11.73 1.20 7.19
N THR A 94 13.00 1.22 7.64
CA THR A 94 14.13 1.52 6.74
C THR A 94 14.64 0.27 6.02
N ASP A 95 15.03 0.43 4.76
CA ASP A 95 15.69 -0.57 3.91
C ASP A 95 17.22 -0.55 4.09
N ARG A 96 17.74 0.50 4.71
CA ARG A 96 19.17 0.75 4.93
C ARG A 96 19.44 0.97 6.41
N VAL A 97 20.38 0.21 6.96
CA VAL A 97 20.77 0.33 8.37
C VAL A 97 22.28 0.31 8.51
N PHE A 98 22.80 0.97 9.54
CA PHE A 98 24.16 0.78 10.00
C PHE A 98 24.14 -0.20 11.16
N VAL A 99 24.97 -1.24 11.12
CA VAL A 99 25.11 -2.20 12.21
C VAL A 99 26.59 -2.29 12.57
N VAL A 100 26.95 -1.83 13.77
CA VAL A 100 28.31 -1.91 14.32
C VAL A 100 28.23 -2.63 15.65
N ASN A 101 28.84 -3.82 15.75
CA ASN A 101 28.84 -4.65 16.96
C ASN A 101 27.44 -4.83 17.60
N GLY A 102 26.39 -4.90 16.79
CA GLY A 102 25.01 -4.76 17.24
C GLY A 102 24.03 -5.69 16.55
N ASN A 103 22.76 -5.56 16.92
CA ASN A 103 21.64 -6.22 16.27
C ASN A 103 20.73 -5.17 15.59
N CYS A 104 19.98 -5.60 14.59
CA CYS A 104 18.92 -4.81 14.00
C CYS A 104 17.63 -5.63 14.03
N THR A 105 16.58 -5.08 14.63
CA THR A 105 15.24 -5.68 14.58
C THR A 105 14.45 -5.07 13.44
N LYS A 106 14.00 -5.90 12.49
CA LYS A 106 13.06 -5.49 11.44
C LYS A 106 11.75 -6.24 11.62
N ALA A 107 10.65 -5.49 11.65
CA ALA A 107 9.30 -6.04 11.72
C ALA A 107 8.49 -5.45 10.56
N ASP A 108 7.72 -6.32 9.89
CA ASP A 108 7.00 -5.97 8.67
C ASP A 108 5.70 -6.79 8.59
N GLY A 109 4.61 -6.15 8.18
CA GLY A 109 3.27 -6.76 8.10
C GLY A 109 2.71 -6.79 6.67
N ASN A 110 3.48 -6.35 5.67
CA ASN A 110 2.98 -6.16 4.32
C ASN A 110 3.08 -7.43 3.44
N PHE A 111 2.62 -8.60 3.88
CA PHE A 111 2.66 -9.81 3.04
C PHE A 111 1.94 -9.59 1.69
N VAL A 112 2.63 -9.80 0.58
CA VAL A 112 2.04 -9.77 -0.78
C VAL A 112 1.99 -11.20 -1.34
N GLY A 113 0.80 -11.80 -1.37
CA GLY A 113 0.58 -13.11 -1.99
C GLY A 113 0.50 -13.01 -3.52
N ALA A 114 -0.25 -13.92 -4.15
CA ALA A 114 -0.55 -13.86 -5.58
C ALA A 114 -1.19 -12.52 -5.99
N PHE A 115 -1.14 -12.18 -7.28
CA PHE A 115 -1.88 -11.03 -7.80
C PHE A 115 -3.39 -11.24 -7.66
N TYR A 116 -4.10 -10.22 -7.18
CA TYR A 116 -5.53 -10.30 -6.98
C TYR A 116 -6.15 -8.91 -7.05
N PHE A 117 -7.38 -8.86 -7.55
CA PHE A 117 -8.16 -7.65 -7.61
C PHE A 117 -9.66 -7.95 -7.68
N ARG A 118 -10.48 -6.97 -7.35
CA ARG A 118 -11.94 -7.01 -7.53
C ARG A 118 -12.46 -5.67 -7.99
N ARG A 119 -13.45 -5.72 -8.87
CA ARG A 119 -14.25 -4.56 -9.27
C ARG A 119 -15.22 -4.21 -8.14
N LEU A 120 -15.24 -2.94 -7.74
CA LEU A 120 -16.14 -2.43 -6.70
C LEU A 120 -17.48 -2.00 -7.31
N GLY A 121 -18.30 -2.98 -7.67
CA GLY A 121 -19.61 -2.75 -8.30
C GLY A 121 -19.51 -1.86 -9.54
N GLU A 122 -20.36 -0.83 -9.60
CA GLU A 122 -20.46 0.11 -10.72
C GLU A 122 -19.63 1.40 -10.51
N SER A 123 -18.80 1.45 -9.46
CA SER A 123 -18.06 2.67 -9.08
C SER A 123 -17.00 3.16 -10.08
N GLY A 124 -16.72 2.39 -11.14
CA GLY A 124 -15.59 2.63 -12.04
C GLY A 124 -14.22 2.23 -11.45
N ILE A 125 -14.20 1.55 -10.30
CA ILE A 125 -12.97 1.16 -9.60
C ILE A 125 -12.78 -0.35 -9.62
N THR A 126 -11.57 -0.79 -9.98
CA THR A 126 -11.01 -2.09 -9.59
C THR A 126 -9.92 -1.87 -8.55
N VAL A 127 -10.01 -2.53 -7.39
CA VAL A 127 -8.98 -2.45 -6.34
C VAL A 127 -8.23 -3.77 -6.24
N GLY A 128 -6.90 -3.69 -6.09
CA GLY A 128 -6.06 -4.88 -5.97
C GLY A 128 -4.65 -4.62 -5.47
N SER A 129 -3.84 -5.68 -5.47
CA SER A 129 -2.38 -5.57 -5.29
C SER A 129 -1.71 -4.94 -6.51
N PHE A 130 -0.50 -4.42 -6.38
CA PHE A 130 0.25 -3.94 -7.55
C PHE A 130 0.47 -5.07 -8.57
N PRO A 131 0.52 -4.80 -9.89
CA PRO A 131 0.99 -5.80 -10.85
C PRO A 131 2.54 -5.86 -10.86
N GLN A 132 3.12 -6.93 -11.39
CA GLN A 132 4.57 -7.13 -11.48
C GLN A 132 5.07 -7.53 -12.86
N ASN A 133 4.19 -8.08 -13.67
CA ASN A 133 4.52 -8.62 -14.97
C ASN A 133 3.41 -8.34 -15.97
N GLU A 134 3.73 -8.57 -17.24
CA GLU A 134 2.82 -8.28 -18.36
C GLU A 134 1.54 -9.13 -18.31
N MET A 135 1.62 -10.37 -17.84
CA MET A 135 0.45 -11.26 -17.72
C MET A 135 -0.58 -10.71 -16.73
N GLU A 136 -0.14 -10.19 -15.57
CA GLU A 136 -1.01 -9.54 -14.59
C GLU A 136 -1.67 -8.28 -15.18
N ILE A 137 -0.96 -7.54 -16.02
CA ILE A 137 -1.50 -6.38 -16.74
C ILE A 137 -2.51 -6.80 -17.81
N HIS A 138 -2.30 -7.91 -18.50
CA HIS A 138 -3.32 -8.49 -19.39
C HIS A 138 -4.59 -8.87 -18.63
N GLN A 139 -4.46 -9.47 -17.45
CA GLN A 139 -5.63 -9.79 -16.59
C GLN A 139 -6.40 -8.53 -16.20
N MET A 140 -5.70 -7.41 -15.93
CA MET A 140 -6.34 -6.13 -15.66
C MET A 140 -7.12 -5.61 -16.88
N ARG A 141 -6.51 -5.60 -18.06
CA ARG A 141 -7.17 -5.20 -19.32
C ARG A 141 -8.41 -6.06 -19.56
N ASP A 142 -8.31 -7.38 -19.42
CA ASP A 142 -9.41 -8.32 -19.66
C ASP A 142 -10.57 -8.12 -18.68
N ALA A 143 -10.29 -7.57 -17.49
CA ALA A 143 -11.29 -7.13 -16.53
C ALA A 143 -11.90 -5.74 -16.84
N GLY A 144 -11.55 -5.13 -17.97
CA GLY A 144 -12.06 -3.85 -18.43
C GLY A 144 -11.32 -2.62 -17.89
N VAL A 145 -10.15 -2.79 -17.27
CA VAL A 145 -9.33 -1.66 -16.82
C VAL A 145 -8.82 -0.86 -18.02
N THR A 146 -9.00 0.46 -17.96
CA THR A 146 -8.55 1.39 -19.00
C THR A 146 -7.58 2.47 -18.49
N ALA A 147 -7.45 2.61 -17.17
CA ALA A 147 -6.49 3.53 -16.55
C ALA A 147 -6.00 2.98 -15.20
N VAL A 148 -4.87 3.48 -14.70
CA VAL A 148 -4.24 3.03 -13.45
C VAL A 148 -3.94 4.22 -12.56
N LEU A 149 -4.36 4.12 -11.29
CA LEU A 149 -3.94 5.01 -10.21
C LEU A 149 -3.06 4.22 -9.23
N ASP A 150 -1.76 4.44 -9.33
CA ASP A 150 -0.74 3.86 -8.45
C ASP A 150 -0.46 4.83 -7.31
N ILE A 151 -0.82 4.47 -6.07
CA ILE A 151 -0.57 5.29 -4.89
C ILE A 151 0.67 4.86 -4.08
N GLN A 152 1.54 4.04 -4.66
CA GLN A 152 2.80 3.64 -4.04
C GLN A 152 3.79 4.81 -3.98
N THR A 153 4.59 4.82 -2.91
CA THR A 153 5.68 5.76 -2.71
C THR A 153 6.98 5.24 -3.33
N GLY A 154 7.98 6.11 -3.51
CA GLY A 154 9.31 5.66 -3.95
C GLY A 154 9.94 4.62 -3.01
N THR A 155 9.61 4.67 -1.71
CA THR A 155 10.04 3.64 -0.73
C THR A 155 9.37 2.29 -1.02
N ASP A 156 8.09 2.29 -1.37
CA ASP A 156 7.40 1.06 -1.77
C ASP A 156 8.06 0.42 -2.99
N TYR A 157 8.38 1.22 -4.02
CA TYR A 157 9.04 0.70 -5.22
C TYR A 157 10.39 0.05 -4.92
N ARG A 158 11.25 0.72 -4.15
CA ARG A 158 12.55 0.18 -3.77
C ARG A 158 12.43 -1.12 -2.99
N GLN A 159 11.51 -1.17 -2.02
CA GLN A 159 11.30 -2.37 -1.20
C GLN A 159 10.76 -3.56 -2.00
N ARG A 160 10.16 -3.31 -3.16
CA ARG A 160 9.50 -4.32 -4.00
C ARG A 160 10.16 -4.53 -5.36
N GLY A 161 11.33 -3.95 -5.58
CA GLY A 161 12.02 -4.00 -6.88
C GLY A 161 11.12 -3.55 -8.04
N TYR A 162 10.15 -2.66 -7.79
CA TYR A 162 9.19 -2.22 -8.78
C TYR A 162 9.82 -1.15 -9.66
N VAL A 163 9.85 -1.40 -10.97
CA VAL A 163 10.48 -0.51 -11.95
C VAL A 163 9.39 0.11 -12.83
N MET A 164 8.99 1.34 -12.52
CA MET A 164 7.87 2.03 -13.19
C MET A 164 8.06 2.08 -14.71
N GLU A 165 9.25 2.36 -15.22
CA GLU A 165 9.51 2.41 -16.67
C GLU A 165 9.17 1.09 -17.38
N ARG A 166 9.47 -0.04 -16.73
CA ARG A 166 9.11 -1.36 -17.26
C ARG A 166 7.60 -1.55 -17.26
N MET A 167 6.94 -1.14 -16.19
CA MET A 167 5.49 -1.26 -16.04
C MET A 167 4.73 -0.39 -17.03
N LEU A 168 5.19 0.83 -17.28
CA LEU A 168 4.63 1.72 -18.31
C LEU A 168 4.69 1.09 -19.71
N ARG A 169 5.76 0.34 -20.03
CA ARG A 169 5.83 -0.41 -21.31
C ARG A 169 4.77 -1.50 -21.38
N PHE A 170 4.56 -2.25 -20.30
CA PHE A 170 3.52 -3.28 -20.24
C PHE A 170 2.11 -2.69 -20.29
N TYR A 171 1.84 -1.58 -19.60
CA TYR A 171 0.53 -0.92 -19.70
C TYR A 171 0.26 -0.44 -21.13
N LYS A 172 1.27 0.17 -21.77
CA LYS A 172 1.17 0.61 -23.15
C LYS A 172 0.96 -0.55 -24.12
N SER A 173 1.60 -1.70 -23.93
CA SER A 173 1.46 -2.87 -24.82
C SER A 173 0.03 -3.43 -24.83
N VAL A 174 -0.76 -3.19 -23.78
CA VAL A 174 -2.15 -3.63 -23.68
C VAL A 174 -3.19 -2.53 -23.89
N GLY A 175 -2.77 -1.32 -24.25
CA GLY A 175 -3.66 -0.18 -24.53
C GLY A 175 -4.08 0.65 -23.31
N ILE A 176 -3.47 0.43 -22.13
CA ILE A 176 -3.69 1.26 -20.93
C ILE A 176 -2.72 2.45 -20.99
N ASN A 177 -3.20 3.58 -21.50
CA ASN A 177 -2.36 4.76 -21.76
C ASN A 177 -2.39 5.80 -20.62
N LEU A 178 -3.39 5.76 -19.75
CA LEU A 178 -3.49 6.66 -18.60
C LEU A 178 -3.02 5.96 -17.34
N VAL A 179 -1.74 6.15 -16.99
CA VAL A 179 -1.13 5.62 -15.77
C VAL A 179 -0.64 6.80 -14.94
N LEU A 180 -1.23 7.01 -13.77
CA LEU A 180 -0.87 8.07 -12.84
C LEU A 180 -0.28 7.47 -11.57
N ASN A 181 0.94 7.86 -11.22
CA ASN A 181 1.48 7.63 -9.90
C ASN A 181 1.29 8.87 -9.02
N PHE A 182 0.45 8.75 -7.99
CA PHE A 182 0.27 9.78 -6.97
C PHE A 182 0.64 9.20 -5.60
N PRO A 183 1.88 9.36 -5.13
CA PRO A 183 2.35 8.74 -3.90
C PRO A 183 1.53 9.12 -2.67
N VAL A 184 1.02 8.12 -1.95
CA VAL A 184 0.34 8.31 -0.66
C VAL A 184 1.11 7.62 0.46
N SER A 185 1.66 8.42 1.37
CA SER A 185 2.41 8.01 2.56
C SER A 185 1.47 7.77 3.74
N ASP A 186 1.59 6.61 4.39
CA ASP A 186 0.84 6.26 5.61
C ASP A 186 1.68 6.47 6.90
N VAL A 187 2.75 7.27 6.82
CA VAL A 187 3.71 7.48 7.91
C VAL A 187 3.26 8.58 8.87
N ARG A 188 2.82 9.72 8.32
CA ARG A 188 2.34 10.88 9.08
C ARG A 188 0.86 11.08 8.83
N GLU A 189 0.08 11.17 9.90
CA GLU A 189 -1.38 11.26 9.84
C GLU A 189 -1.87 12.45 9.01
N GLU A 190 -1.33 13.65 9.25
CA GLU A 190 -1.72 14.87 8.52
C GLU A 190 -1.44 14.78 7.01
N GLU A 191 -0.24 14.32 6.64
CA GLU A 191 0.15 14.12 5.24
C GLU A 191 -0.71 13.06 4.57
N TYR A 192 -1.01 11.98 5.30
CA TYR A 192 -1.85 10.89 4.77
C TYR A 192 -3.25 11.39 4.45
N ILE A 193 -3.84 12.24 5.31
CA ILE A 193 -5.15 12.85 5.10
C ILE A 193 -5.15 13.72 3.83
N ASP A 194 -4.18 14.62 3.70
CA ASP A 194 -4.11 15.54 2.56
C ASP A 194 -3.85 14.80 1.24
N GLN A 195 -2.94 13.84 1.25
CA GLN A 195 -2.62 13.05 0.07
C GLN A 195 -3.79 12.15 -0.35
N LEU A 196 -4.54 11.57 0.60
CA LEU A 196 -5.74 10.80 0.26
C LEU A 196 -6.80 11.67 -0.41
N PHE A 197 -7.02 12.89 0.07
CA PHE A 197 -7.96 13.81 -0.56
C PHE A 197 -7.54 14.14 -2.00
N GLN A 198 -6.28 14.54 -2.22
CA GLN A 198 -5.78 14.86 -3.56
C GLN A 198 -5.81 13.65 -4.50
N ALA A 199 -5.48 12.46 -3.99
CA ALA A 199 -5.57 11.23 -4.77
C ALA A 199 -7.04 10.88 -5.12
N CYS A 200 -8.02 11.20 -4.27
CA CYS A 200 -9.44 11.08 -4.61
C CYS A 200 -9.86 12.06 -5.71
N MET A 201 -9.30 13.28 -5.74
CA MET A 201 -9.54 14.23 -6.83
C MET A 201 -9.03 13.68 -8.17
N HIS A 202 -7.85 13.08 -8.18
CA HIS A 202 -7.34 12.40 -9.37
C HIS A 202 -8.20 11.21 -9.79
N LEU A 203 -8.63 10.38 -8.82
CA LEU A 203 -9.51 9.26 -9.10
C LEU A 203 -10.84 9.72 -9.71
N HIS A 204 -11.44 10.79 -9.18
CA HIS A 204 -12.65 11.39 -9.69
C HIS A 204 -12.48 11.91 -11.13
N ASP A 205 -11.41 12.64 -11.41
CA ASP A 205 -11.09 13.11 -12.77
C ASP A 205 -10.96 11.94 -13.76
N MET A 206 -10.27 10.87 -13.35
CA MET A 206 -10.11 9.69 -14.20
C MET A 206 -11.45 8.98 -14.48
N ILE A 207 -12.31 8.83 -13.46
CA ILE A 207 -13.56 8.09 -13.58
C ILE A 207 -14.67 8.93 -14.20
N ASP A 208 -15.03 10.05 -13.56
CA ASP A 208 -16.24 10.80 -13.90
C ASP A 208 -16.01 11.84 -15.00
N VAL A 209 -14.81 12.42 -15.10
CA VAL A 209 -14.51 13.42 -16.13
C VAL A 209 -14.04 12.75 -17.42
N LYS A 210 -13.18 11.74 -17.31
CA LYS A 210 -12.58 11.04 -18.46
C LYS A 210 -13.24 9.72 -18.83
N GLY A 211 -14.16 9.21 -18.00
CA GLY A 211 -14.91 7.99 -18.29
C GLY A 211 -14.09 6.70 -18.19
N HIS A 212 -12.97 6.70 -17.47
CA HIS A 212 -12.15 5.49 -17.33
C HIS A 212 -12.66 4.55 -16.24
N HIS A 213 -12.42 3.27 -16.48
CA HIS A 213 -12.42 2.24 -15.43
C HIS A 213 -11.01 2.12 -14.86
N VAL A 214 -10.85 2.54 -13.60
CA VAL A 214 -9.53 2.76 -12.98
C VAL A 214 -9.13 1.56 -12.12
N TYR A 215 -7.93 1.05 -12.34
CA TYR A 215 -7.27 0.15 -11.43
C TYR A 215 -6.53 0.95 -10.35
N LEU A 216 -7.06 0.88 -9.13
CA LEU A 216 -6.50 1.52 -7.95
C LEU A 216 -5.70 0.50 -7.14
N HIS A 217 -4.40 0.75 -6.97
CA HIS A 217 -3.57 -0.11 -6.15
C HIS A 217 -2.57 0.65 -5.28
N CYS A 218 -2.15 -0.04 -4.22
CA CYS A 218 -0.96 0.28 -3.45
C CYS A 218 -0.05 -0.96 -3.44
N SER A 219 0.79 -1.15 -2.42
CA SER A 219 1.71 -2.29 -2.36
C SER A 219 1.00 -3.63 -2.12
N THR A 220 0.05 -3.72 -1.20
CA THR A 220 -0.66 -5.00 -0.94
C THR A 220 -2.08 -4.99 -1.46
N GLY A 221 -2.64 -3.82 -1.75
CA GLY A 221 -4.06 -3.66 -1.99
C GLY A 221 -4.93 -3.78 -0.74
N VAL A 222 -4.36 -3.80 0.48
CA VAL A 222 -5.10 -4.12 1.72
C VAL A 222 -5.55 -2.88 2.49
N SER A 223 -4.71 -1.85 2.61
CA SER A 223 -4.97 -0.69 3.48
C SER A 223 -5.16 0.62 2.71
N ARG A 224 -4.09 1.22 2.16
CA ARG A 224 -4.14 2.53 1.47
C ARG A 224 -5.16 2.59 0.33
N ALA A 225 -5.11 1.63 -0.61
CA ALA A 225 -6.02 1.62 -1.76
C ALA A 225 -7.50 1.44 -1.34
N PRO A 226 -7.86 0.48 -0.47
CA PRO A 226 -9.22 0.42 0.08
C PRO A 226 -9.63 1.64 0.91
N THR A 227 -8.70 2.29 1.62
CA THR A 227 -8.97 3.55 2.35
C THR A 227 -9.33 4.66 1.36
N LEU A 228 -8.58 4.79 0.27
CA LEU A 228 -8.87 5.76 -0.77
C LEU A 228 -10.20 5.47 -1.47
N ALA A 229 -10.49 4.21 -1.80
CA ALA A 229 -11.78 3.82 -2.37
C ALA A 229 -12.93 4.17 -1.42
N LEU A 230 -12.78 3.89 -0.11
CA LEU A 230 -13.76 4.24 0.91
C LEU A 230 -14.00 5.76 0.98
N VAL A 231 -12.93 6.56 1.01
CA VAL A 231 -13.01 8.03 1.01
C VAL A 231 -13.70 8.51 -0.25
N TYR A 232 -13.35 8.01 -1.43
CA TYR A 232 -13.97 8.39 -2.69
C TYR A 232 -15.48 8.11 -2.71
N LEU A 233 -15.89 6.90 -2.32
CA LEU A 233 -17.31 6.52 -2.27
C LEU A 233 -18.13 7.41 -1.33
N ALA A 234 -17.54 7.85 -0.22
CA ALA A 234 -18.19 8.72 0.77
C ALA A 234 -18.16 10.20 0.36
N LEU A 235 -17.01 10.71 -0.06
CA LEU A 235 -16.76 12.13 -0.30
C LEU A 235 -17.42 12.62 -1.59
N PHE A 236 -17.48 11.76 -2.61
CA PHE A 236 -18.12 12.04 -3.92
C PHE A 236 -19.51 11.40 -4.07
N LEU A 237 -20.08 10.91 -2.96
CA LEU A 237 -21.46 10.38 -2.91
C LEU A 237 -21.73 9.22 -3.90
N LYS A 238 -20.71 8.41 -4.19
CA LYS A 238 -20.78 7.34 -5.22
C LYS A 238 -21.44 6.05 -4.74
N HIS A 239 -22.06 6.06 -3.56
CA HIS A 239 -22.76 4.91 -3.01
C HIS A 239 -23.87 5.35 -2.06
N LYS A 240 -24.98 4.60 -2.01
CA LYS A 240 -26.16 4.91 -1.16
C LYS A 240 -25.86 5.08 0.33
N HIS A 241 -24.77 4.48 0.81
CA HIS A 241 -24.31 4.58 2.20
C HIS A 241 -23.17 5.58 2.39
N TRP A 242 -23.01 6.57 1.51
CA TRP A 242 -21.92 7.57 1.55
C TRP A 242 -21.76 8.26 2.91
N ASN A 243 -22.85 8.38 3.68
CA ASN A 243 -22.89 9.00 5.01
C ASN A 243 -22.56 8.04 6.16
N ASN A 244 -22.34 6.76 5.89
CA ASN A 244 -22.07 5.74 6.88
C ASN A 244 -20.83 4.92 6.47
N LEU A 245 -19.66 5.34 6.97
CA LEU A 245 -18.39 4.69 6.68
C LEU A 245 -18.35 3.22 7.11
N GLY A 246 -19.06 2.84 8.18
CA GLY A 246 -19.13 1.46 8.63
C GLY A 246 -19.83 0.56 7.60
N GLU A 247 -20.96 1.02 7.06
CA GLU A 247 -21.67 0.31 5.98
C GLU A 247 -20.88 0.29 4.67
N LEU A 248 -20.21 1.39 4.30
CA LEU A 248 -19.32 1.39 3.13
C LEU A 248 -18.15 0.43 3.30
N GLN A 249 -17.55 0.36 4.48
CA GLN A 249 -16.47 -0.60 4.74
C GLN A 249 -17.00 -2.04 4.65
N ARG A 250 -18.18 -2.32 5.19
CA ARG A 250 -18.84 -3.64 5.05
C ARG A 250 -19.07 -3.99 3.58
N TYR A 251 -19.58 -3.04 2.80
CA TYR A 251 -19.76 -3.19 1.35
C TYR A 251 -18.45 -3.51 0.63
N ILE A 252 -17.40 -2.70 0.83
CA ILE A 252 -16.09 -2.94 0.21
C ILE A 252 -15.54 -4.29 0.64
N ARG A 253 -15.63 -4.65 1.93
CA ARG A 253 -15.10 -5.92 2.44
C ARG A 253 -15.88 -7.13 1.94
N HIS A 254 -17.18 -6.99 1.71
CA HIS A 254 -18.00 -8.06 1.12
C HIS A 254 -17.55 -8.38 -0.31
N ILE A 255 -17.25 -7.35 -1.11
CA ILE A 255 -16.79 -7.52 -2.51
C ILE A 255 -15.31 -7.87 -2.58
N TYR A 256 -14.50 -7.25 -1.72
CA TYR A 256 -13.04 -7.31 -1.71
C TYR A 256 -12.56 -7.63 -0.28
N TYR A 257 -12.66 -8.92 0.05
CA TYR A 257 -12.36 -9.49 1.38
C TYR A 257 -11.04 -9.04 2.02
N PRO A 258 -9.93 -8.87 1.27
CA PRO A 258 -8.66 -8.44 1.86
C PRO A 258 -8.65 -7.00 2.37
N SER A 259 -9.72 -6.23 2.15
CA SER A 259 -9.84 -4.85 2.63
C SER A 259 -9.68 -4.73 4.14
N MET A 260 -8.73 -3.90 4.54
CA MET A 260 -8.52 -3.39 5.90
C MET A 260 -8.44 -1.86 5.84
N ALA A 261 -9.41 -1.23 5.18
CA ALA A 261 -9.50 0.22 5.06
C ALA A 261 -9.44 0.90 6.44
N ASN A 262 -8.66 1.98 6.54
CA ASN A 262 -8.46 2.71 7.79
C ASN A 262 -9.62 3.70 8.01
N LEU A 263 -10.64 3.26 8.77
CA LEU A 263 -11.83 4.07 9.09
C LEU A 263 -11.48 5.38 9.79
N LYS A 264 -10.51 5.38 10.71
CA LYS A 264 -10.12 6.60 11.45
C LYS A 264 -9.66 7.67 10.48
N ILE A 265 -8.72 7.31 9.58
CA ILE A 265 -8.20 8.25 8.59
C ILE A 265 -9.27 8.66 7.59
N ALA A 266 -10.11 7.73 7.12
CA ALA A 266 -11.20 8.08 6.21
C ALA A 266 -12.18 9.11 6.82
N GLN A 267 -12.53 8.93 8.09
CA GLN A 267 -13.35 9.88 8.84
C GLN A 267 -12.67 11.25 8.94
N MET A 268 -11.38 11.28 9.26
CA MET A 268 -10.61 12.54 9.34
C MET A 268 -10.53 13.28 8.01
N VAL A 269 -10.40 12.57 6.88
CA VAL A 269 -10.44 13.18 5.54
C VAL A 269 -11.81 13.83 5.30
N ILE A 270 -12.90 13.11 5.56
CA ILE A 270 -14.26 13.64 5.37
C ILE A 270 -14.50 14.85 6.27
N ASP A 271 -14.04 14.79 7.53
CA ASP A 271 -14.19 15.89 8.48
C ASP A 271 -13.39 17.13 8.08
N LYS A 272 -12.16 16.95 7.58
CA LYS A 272 -11.33 18.06 7.07
C LYS A 272 -11.92 18.70 5.81
N HIS A 273 -12.68 17.95 5.02
CA HIS A 273 -13.22 18.39 3.73
C HIS A 273 -14.76 18.43 3.69
N ARG A 274 -15.41 18.74 4.82
CA ARG A 274 -16.88 18.84 4.92
C ARG A 274 -17.48 19.84 3.93
N ASP A 275 -16.85 20.99 3.74
CA ASP A 275 -17.33 22.01 2.80
C ASP A 275 -17.31 21.50 1.35
N PHE A 276 -16.30 20.70 1.00
CA PHE A 276 -16.25 20.04 -0.31
C PHE A 276 -17.41 19.05 -0.45
N GLN A 277 -17.62 18.18 0.55
CA GLN A 277 -18.72 17.20 0.50
C GLN A 277 -20.09 17.89 0.43
N SER A 278 -20.27 19.01 1.12
CA SER A 278 -21.52 19.80 1.06
C SER A 278 -21.78 20.32 -0.35
N ARG A 279 -20.75 20.77 -1.08
CA ARG A 279 -20.88 21.16 -2.49
C ARG A 279 -21.23 19.96 -3.38
N GLN A 280 -20.64 18.79 -3.13
CA GLN A 280 -21.00 17.57 -3.87
C GLN A 280 -22.48 17.20 -3.69
N LYS A 281 -23.05 17.41 -2.49
CA LYS A 281 -24.46 17.13 -2.21
C LYS A 281 -25.41 18.01 -3.01
N LEU A 282 -25.09 19.30 -3.14
CA LEU A 282 -25.89 20.22 -3.94
C LEU A 282 -25.96 19.75 -5.40
N ASN A 283 -24.80 19.41 -5.99
CA ASN A 283 -24.74 18.87 -7.35
C ASN A 283 -25.50 17.54 -7.49
N TYR A 284 -25.40 16.65 -6.50
CA TYR A 284 -26.08 15.35 -6.52
C TYR A 284 -27.62 15.50 -6.50
N VAL A 285 -28.15 16.39 -5.67
CA VAL A 285 -29.60 16.65 -5.60
C VAL A 285 -30.09 17.22 -6.94
N ASP A 286 -29.37 18.18 -7.50
CA ASP A 286 -29.70 18.77 -8.80
C ASP A 286 -29.70 17.71 -9.92
N GLU A 287 -28.74 16.78 -9.93
CA GLU A 287 -28.69 15.68 -10.90
C GLU A 287 -29.85 14.68 -10.72
N GLU A 288 -30.18 14.29 -9.49
CA GLU A 288 -31.33 13.42 -9.23
C GLU A 288 -32.64 14.06 -9.68
N GLU A 289 -32.82 15.35 -9.41
CA GLU A 289 -34.01 16.08 -9.86
C GLU A 289 -34.09 16.14 -11.38
N ARG A 290 -32.96 16.35 -12.08
CA ARG A 290 -32.92 16.31 -13.55
C ARG A 290 -33.25 14.91 -14.08
N ARG A 291 -32.75 13.84 -13.46
CA ARG A 291 -33.07 12.45 -13.84
C ARG A 291 -34.55 12.14 -13.66
N LYS A 292 -35.16 12.57 -12.56
CA LYS A 292 -36.60 12.40 -12.30
C LYS A 292 -37.49 13.17 -13.28
N LYS A 293 -37.03 14.32 -13.78
CA LYS A 293 -37.74 15.12 -14.80
C LYS A 293 -37.58 14.57 -16.23
N ALA A 294 -36.60 13.70 -16.47
CA ALA A 294 -36.31 13.10 -17.78
C ALA A 294 -36.93 11.70 -17.97
N GLN A 295 -37.58 11.16 -16.92
CA GLN A 295 -38.37 9.92 -16.93
C GLN A 295 -39.85 10.25 -16.99
#